data_AF-A0A928CJS9-F1
#
_entry.id   AF-A0A928CJS9-F1
#
_cell.length_a   1.000
_cell.length_b   1.000
_cell.length_c   1.000
_cell.angle_alpha   90.00
_cell.angle_beta   90.00
_cell.angle_gamma   90.00
#
_symmetry.space_group_name_H-M   'P 1'
#
loop_
_entity.id
_entity.type
_entity.pdbx_description
1 polymer ?
#
loop_
_entity_poly.entity_id
_entity_poly.type
_entity_poly.pdbx_seq_one_letter_code
_entity_poly.pdbx_strand_id
1 'polypeptide(L)' 'PQRFYSAYEESGFLDSEYTSRRDLYNLYHVLNHLNLFGQNYLSAAKAIIDNYVD' A
#
# COMPACT_ATOMS: atom_id res chain seq x y z
N PRO A 1 -5.59 -16.04 -1.61
CA PRO A 1 -5.00 -14.92 -0.81
C PRO A 1 -5.45 -14.90 0.65
N GLN A 2 -6.75 -15.04 0.95
CA GLN A 2 -7.26 -14.97 2.33
C GLN A 2 -6.53 -15.89 3.31
N ARG A 3 -6.32 -17.17 2.95
CA ARG A 3 -5.58 -18.13 3.77
C ARG A 3 -4.16 -17.68 4.14
N PHE A 4 -3.47 -16.96 3.25
CA PHE A 4 -2.13 -16.44 3.52
C PHE A 4 -2.19 -15.32 4.56
N TYR A 5 -3.09 -14.34 4.36
CA TYR A 5 -3.23 -13.22 5.29
C TYR A 5 -3.70 -13.68 6.67
N SER A 6 -4.68 -14.58 6.75
CA SER A 6 -5.16 -15.14 8.02
C SER A 6 -4.06 -15.89 8.78
N ALA A 7 -3.30 -16.77 8.10
CA ALA A 7 -2.21 -17.47 8.76
C ALA A 7 -1.08 -16.53 9.24
N TYR A 8 -0.82 -15.43 8.52
CA TYR A 8 0.17 -14.44 8.94
C TYR A 8 -0.33 -13.60 10.12
N GLU A 9 -1.60 -13.21 10.13
CA GLU A 9 -2.22 -12.50 11.25
C GLU A 9 -2.24 -13.37 12.52
N GLU A 10 -2.59 -14.65 12.40
CA GLU A 10 -2.57 -15.63 13.50
C GLU A 10 -1.17 -15.82 14.11
N SER A 11 -0.09 -15.57 13.35
CA SER A 11 1.28 -15.65 13.86
C SER A 11 1.65 -14.54 14.84
N GLY A 12 0.83 -13.48 14.96
CA GLY A 12 1.01 -12.39 15.93
C GLY A 12 2.09 -11.38 15.59
N PHE A 13 2.67 -11.43 14.39
CA PHE A 13 3.73 -10.49 13.95
C PHE A 13 3.19 -9.21 13.28
N LEU A 14 1.88 -9.14 13.02
CA LEU A 14 1.30 -7.98 12.35
C LEU A 14 1.06 -6.85 13.36
N ASP A 15 1.75 -5.74 13.16
CA ASP A 15 1.60 -4.52 13.96
C ASP A 15 0.19 -3.92 13.79
N SER A 16 -0.42 -3.41 14.86
CA SER A 16 -1.80 -2.88 14.84
C SER A 16 -1.96 -1.68 13.89
N GLU A 17 -0.89 -0.93 13.67
CA GLU A 17 -0.83 0.21 12.76
C GLU A 17 -0.43 -0.20 11.33
N TYR A 18 -0.34 -1.51 11.04
CA TYR A 18 -0.09 -1.98 9.68
C TYR A 18 -1.15 -1.46 8.70
N THR A 19 -2.43 -1.50 9.09
CA THR A 19 -3.52 -1.12 8.20
C THR A 19 -3.43 0.35 7.78
N SER A 20 -3.01 1.23 8.69
CA SER A 20 -2.81 2.66 8.40
C SER A 20 -1.56 2.93 7.54
N ARG A 21 -0.56 2.04 7.57
CA ARG A 21 0.68 2.16 6.76
C ARG A 21 0.69 1.35 5.47
N ARG A 22 -0.26 0.43 5.27
CA ARG A 22 -0.29 -0.46 4.10
C ARG A 22 -0.23 0.31 2.79
N ASP A 23 -1.01 1.37 2.68
CA ASP A 23 -1.10 2.14 1.45
C ASP A 23 0.18 2.99 1.25
N LEU A 24 0.78 3.50 2.32
CA LEU A 24 2.12 4.12 2.29
C LEU A 24 3.21 3.15 1.80
N TYR A 25 3.21 1.89 2.25
CA TYR A 25 4.16 0.88 1.74
C TYR A 25 3.95 0.61 0.24
N ASN A 26 2.69 0.56 -0.19
CA ASN A 26 2.36 0.37 -1.61
C ASN A 26 2.69 1.59 -2.47
N LEU A 27 2.76 2.81 -1.89
CA LEU A 27 3.06 4.03 -2.62
C LEU A 27 4.39 3.93 -3.40
N TYR A 28 5.42 3.34 -2.81
CA TYR A 28 6.69 3.08 -3.50
C TYR A 28 6.48 2.31 -4.81
N HIS A 29 5.70 1.24 -4.75
CA HIS A 29 5.43 0.43 -5.94
C HIS A 29 4.60 1.20 -6.96
N VAL A 30 3.58 1.94 -6.52
CA VAL A 30 2.74 2.73 -7.44
C VAL A 30 3.54 3.82 -8.13
N LEU A 31 4.44 4.51 -7.42
CA LEU A 31 5.36 5.49 -8.01
C LEU A 31 6.33 4.85 -8.99
N ASN A 32 6.89 3.68 -8.66
CA ASN A 32 7.71 2.92 -9.60
C ASN A 32 6.93 2.53 -10.86
N HIS A 33 5.66 2.14 -10.72
CA HIS A 33 4.81 1.82 -11.86
C HIS A 33 4.47 3.06 -12.68
N LEU A 34 4.25 4.22 -12.05
CA LEU A 34 4.10 5.49 -12.75
C LEU A 34 5.35 5.82 -13.58
N ASN A 35 6.54 5.65 -13.00
CA ASN A 35 7.80 5.91 -13.67
C ASN A 35 8.05 4.95 -14.86
N LEU A 36 7.72 3.67 -14.70
CA LEU A 36 8.03 2.63 -15.70
C LEU A 36 6.94 2.44 -16.75
N PHE A 37 5.68 2.68 -16.42
CA PHE A 37 4.51 2.31 -17.23
C PHE A 37 3.56 3.49 -17.51
N GLY A 38 3.86 4.67 -16.97
CA GLY A 38 3.22 5.92 -17.34
C GLY A 38 1.94 6.25 -16.59
N GLN A 39 1.18 7.20 -17.16
CA GLN A 39 0.17 8.00 -16.46
C GLN A 39 -1.00 7.21 -15.84
N ASN A 40 -1.23 5.96 -16.24
CA ASN A 40 -2.29 5.12 -15.68
C ASN A 40 -2.15 4.92 -14.15
N TYR A 41 -0.95 5.10 -13.59
CA TYR A 41 -0.70 4.98 -12.16
C TYR A 41 -0.73 6.33 -11.41
N LEU A 42 -0.88 7.46 -12.12
CA LEU A 42 -0.83 8.79 -11.51
C LEU A 42 -2.00 9.02 -10.54
N SER A 43 -3.21 8.63 -10.93
CA SER A 43 -4.40 8.78 -10.06
C SER A 43 -4.26 7.96 -8.78
N ALA A 44 -3.74 6.74 -8.88
CA ALA A 44 -3.48 5.88 -7.73
C ALA A 44 -2.41 6.48 -6.80
N ALA A 45 -1.32 7.01 -7.36
CA ALA A 45 -0.28 7.65 -6.55
C ALA A 45 -0.83 8.86 -5.78
N LYS A 46 -1.59 9.72 -6.46
CA LYS A 46 -2.21 10.90 -5.85
C LYS A 46 -3.20 10.54 -4.76
N ALA A 47 -4.09 9.58 -5.00
CA ALA A 47 -5.08 9.16 -4.01
C ALA A 47 -4.43 8.62 -2.73
N ILE A 48 -3.30 7.91 -2.85
CA ILE A 48 -2.55 7.46 -1.67
C ILE A 48 -1.93 8.67 -0.96
N ILE A 49 -1.25 9.56 -1.69
CA ILE A 49 -0.61 10.75 -1.12
C ILE A 49 -1.63 11.60 -0.36
N ASP A 50 -2.79 11.88 -0.95
CA ASP A 50 -3.85 12.70 -0.37
C ASP A 50 -4.38 12.14 0.98
N ASN A 51 -4.20 10.85 1.27
CA ASN A 51 -4.55 10.28 2.59
C ASN A 51 -3.51 10.60 3.70
N TYR A 52 -2.36 11.17 3.35
CA TYR A 52 -1.24 11.43 4.28
C TYR A 52 -0.76 12.89 4.28
N VAL A 53 -1.35 13.78 3.48
CA VAL A 53 -1.04 15.21 3.49
C VAL A 53 -2.27 16.00 3.90
N ASP A 54 -2.08 16.97 4.81
CA ASP A 54 -3.11 17.92 5.26
C ASP A 54 -3.46 18.96 4.18
#